data_AF-A0A957G3Y0-F1
#
_entry.id   AF-A0A957G3Y0-F1
#
_cell.length_a   1.000
_cell.length_b   1.000
_cell.length_c   1.000
_cell.angle_alpha   90.00
_cell.angle_beta   90.00
_cell.angle_gamma   90.00
#
_symmetry.space_group_name_H-M   'P 1'
#
loop_
_entity.id
_entity.type
_entity.pdbx_description
1 polymer ?
#
loop_
_entity_poly.entity_id
_entity_poly.type
_entity_poly.pdbx_seq_one_letter_code
_entity_poly.pdbx_strand_id
1 'polypeptide(L)' 'DTPLAICEQRDTKGLYARARSGELRHFTGLDDPYEPPRQPELRLETVGQSVEANARELLAMLVERGFVRPD' A
#
# COMPACT_ATOMS: atom_id res chain seq x y z
N ASP A 1 0.85 3.28 -2.43
CA ASP A 1 2.22 3.65 -2.13
C ASP A 1 2.24 4.51 -0.88
N THR A 2 3.14 4.15 0.02
CA THR A 2 3.24 4.68 1.37
C THR A 2 4.68 4.49 1.83
N PRO A 3 5.37 5.55 2.29
CA PRO A 3 6.70 5.39 2.87
C PRO A 3 6.69 4.41 4.04
N LEU A 4 7.73 3.56 4.12
CA LEU A 4 7.92 2.57 5.18
C LEU A 4 7.75 3.17 6.58
N ALA A 5 8.32 4.35 6.82
CA ALA A 5 8.24 5.02 8.12
C ALA A 5 6.79 5.31 8.56
N ILE A 6 5.90 5.62 7.62
CA ILE A 6 4.48 5.86 7.92
C ILE A 6 3.76 4.54 8.18
N CYS A 7 4.10 3.47 7.44
CA CYS A 7 3.58 2.13 7.70
C CYS A 7 4.00 1.63 9.09
N GLU A 8 5.27 1.82 9.45
CA GLU A 8 5.83 1.47 10.76
C GLU A 8 5.25 2.34 11.88
N GLN A 9 5.02 3.63 11.66
CA GLN A 9 4.34 4.49 12.63
C GLN A 9 2.90 4.01 12.92
N ARG A 10 2.18 3.55 11.89
CA ARG A 10 0.78 3.10 12.02
C ARG A 10 0.66 1.75 12.71
N ASP A 11 1.65 0.87 12.53
CA ASP A 11 1.76 -0.51 13.02
C ASP A 11 0.45 -1.16 13.52
N THR A 12 -0.55 -1.23 12.64
CA THR A 12 -1.94 -1.52 13.02
C THR A 12 -2.15 -2.90 13.64
N LYS A 13 -1.13 -3.77 13.53
CA LYS A 13 -1.14 -5.16 13.99
C LYS A 13 0.04 -5.49 14.91
N GLY A 14 0.87 -4.51 15.26
CA GLY A 14 2.09 -4.76 16.06
C GLY A 14 3.17 -5.58 15.33
N LEU A 15 3.11 -5.68 14.00
CA LEU A 15 4.02 -6.53 13.22
C LEU A 15 5.38 -5.87 13.05
N TYR A 16 5.43 -4.54 12.87
CA TYR A 16 6.69 -3.82 12.80
C TYR A 16 7.43 -3.87 14.14
N ALA A 17 6.72 -3.68 15.26
CA ALA A 17 7.31 -3.79 16.60
C ALA A 17 7.93 -5.18 16.85
N ARG A 18 7.23 -6.26 16.48
CA ARG A 18 7.73 -7.64 16.61
C ARG A 18 8.91 -7.94 15.68
N ALA A 19 8.93 -7.34 14.49
CA ALA A 19 10.07 -7.45 13.59
C ALA A 19 11.30 -6.71 14.15
N ARG A 20 11.11 -5.50 14.70
CA ARG A 20 12.17 -4.73 15.36
C ARG A 20 12.71 -5.40 16.63
N SER A 21 11.88 -6.16 17.36
CA SER A 21 12.34 -6.96 18.52
C SER A 21 13.06 -8.26 18.13
N GLY A 22 13.04 -8.62 16.84
CA GLY A 22 13.67 -9.86 16.33
C GLY A 22 12.81 -11.12 16.50
N GLU A 23 11.57 -10.98 16.97
CA GLU A 23 10.60 -12.09 17.08
C GLU A 23 10.06 -12.52 15.71
N LEU A 24 10.04 -11.59 14.74
CA LEU A 24 9.61 -11.83 13.36
C LEU A 24 10.79 -11.56 12.42
N ARG A 25 11.15 -12.55 11.60
CA ARG A 25 12.24 -12.46 10.62
C ARG A 25 11.70 -12.44 9.21
N HIS A 26 12.52 -12.01 8.26
CA HIS A 26 12.18 -11.89 6.85
C HIS A 26 10.96 -10.99 6.63
N PHE A 27 10.94 -9.86 7.35
CA PHE A 27 9.88 -8.88 7.30
C PHE A 27 10.16 -7.86 6.20
N THR A 28 9.30 -7.88 5.18
CA THR A 28 9.39 -7.00 4.01
C THR A 28 9.42 -5.53 4.40
N GLY A 29 10.43 -4.81 3.90
CA GLY A 29 10.70 -3.41 4.23
C GLY A 29 11.70 -3.21 5.37
N LEU A 30 12.03 -4.25 6.14
CA LEU A 30 13.05 -4.19 7.20
C LEU A 30 14.28 -5.04 6.85
N ASP A 31 14.21 -6.34 7.10
CA ASP A 31 15.30 -7.31 6.87
C ASP A 31 15.10 -8.12 5.58
N ASP A 32 13.99 -7.91 4.87
CA ASP A 32 13.72 -8.44 3.53
C ASP A 32 13.29 -7.29 2.59
N PRO A 33 13.75 -7.22 1.32
CA PRO A 33 13.47 -6.09 0.46
C PRO A 33 12.02 -6.09 -0.04
N TYR A 34 11.48 -4.89 -0.23
CA TYR A 34 10.31 -4.69 -1.09
C TYR A 34 10.79 -4.25 -2.46
N GLU A 35 10.39 -4.97 -3.52
CA GLU A 35 10.65 -4.55 -4.91
C GLU A 35 9.41 -3.83 -5.45
N PRO A 36 9.44 -2.49 -5.60
CA PRO A 36 8.29 -1.75 -6.12
C PRO A 36 7.97 -2.18 -7.56
N PRO A 37 6.68 -2.19 -7.96
CA PRO A 37 6.30 -2.47 -9.33
C PRO A 37 6.98 -1.50 -10.30
N ARG A 38 7.61 -2.03 -11.37
CA ARG A 38 8.29 -1.21 -12.38
C ARG A 38 7.32 -0.46 -13.29
N GLN A 39 6.18 -1.08 -13.61
CA GLN A 39 5.16 -0.55 -14.50
C GLN A 39 3.76 -0.85 -13.94
N PRO A 40 3.37 -0.20 -12.84
CA PRO A 40 2.02 -0.37 -12.31
C PRO A 40 0.99 0.28 -13.25
N GLU A 41 -0.16 -0.35 -13.44
CA GLU A 41 -1.29 0.25 -14.16
C GLU A 41 -1.88 1.45 -13.41
N LEU A 42 -1.77 1.44 -12.07
CA LEU A 42 -2.18 2.52 -11.18
C LEU A 42 -1.33 2.54 -9.91
N ARG A 43 -0.91 3.73 -9.48
CA ARG A 43 -0.16 3.95 -8.22
C ARG A 43 -0.96 4.90 -7.33
N LEU A 44 -1.56 4.36 -6.27
CA LEU A 44 -2.36 5.13 -5.31
C LEU A 44 -1.50 5.61 -4.15
N GLU A 45 -1.28 6.91 -3.98
CA GLU A 45 -0.61 7.44 -2.77
C GLU A 45 -1.58 7.38 -1.57
N THR A 46 -1.16 6.82 -0.43
CA THR A 46 -2.07 6.69 0.74
C THR A 46 -1.85 7.75 1.81
N VAL A 47 -0.78 8.54 1.68
CA VAL A 47 -0.52 9.66 2.59
C VAL A 47 -1.20 10.90 2.02
N GLY A 48 -2.05 11.54 2.83
CA GLY A 48 -2.80 12.72 2.39
C GLY A 48 -4.03 12.42 1.52
N GLN A 49 -4.34 11.14 1.27
CA GLN A 49 -5.55 10.72 0.56
C GLN A 49 -6.48 9.94 1.49
N SER A 50 -7.78 10.10 1.31
CA SER A 50 -8.78 9.27 1.98
C SER A 50 -8.92 7.92 1.26
N VAL A 51 -9.45 6.93 1.97
CA VAL A 51 -9.75 5.62 1.37
C VAL A 51 -10.73 5.75 0.22
N GLU A 52 -11.77 6.57 0.39
CA GLU A 52 -12.81 6.81 -0.62
C GLU A 52 -12.25 7.51 -1.85
N ALA A 53 -11.33 8.45 -1.67
CA ALA A 53 -10.68 9.14 -2.80
C ALA A 53 -9.90 8.15 -3.68
N ASN A 54 -9.04 7.34 -3.06
CA ASN A 54 -8.26 6.31 -3.76
C ASN A 54 -9.15 5.23 -4.39
N ALA A 55 -10.24 4.84 -3.72
CA ALA A 55 -11.19 3.88 -4.28
C ALA A 55 -11.91 4.44 -5.52
N ARG A 56 -12.28 5.73 -5.53
CA ARG A 56 -12.88 6.38 -6.70
C ARG A 56 -11.90 6.45 -7.87
N GLU A 57 -10.63 6.76 -7.61
CA GLU A 57 -9.58 6.77 -8.65
C GLU A 57 -9.42 5.39 -9.29
N LEU A 58 -9.34 4.34 -8.47
CA LEU A 58 -9.29 2.96 -8.96
C LEU A 58 -10.52 2.60 -9.80
N LEU A 59 -11.73 2.91 -9.32
CA LEU A 59 -12.96 2.64 -10.03
C LEU A 59 -13.03 3.39 -11.37
N ALA A 60 -12.61 4.65 -11.40
CA ALA A 60 -12.56 5.45 -12.63
C ALA A 60 -11.67 4.78 -13.69
N MET A 61 -10.47 4.32 -13.31
CA MET A 61 -9.59 3.59 -14.23
C MET A 61 -10.23 2.29 -14.74
N LEU A 62 -10.91 1.53 -13.87
CA LEU A 62 -11.57 0.28 -14.27
C LEU A 62 -12.74 0.51 -15.22
N VAL A 63 -13.50 1.59 -15.02
CA VAL A 63 -14.59 2.02 -15.92
C VAL A 63 -14.03 2.44 -17.27
N GLU A 64 -13.00 3.28 -17.29
CA GLU A 64 -12.35 3.74 -18.52
C GLU A 64 -11.82 2.57 -19.37
N ARG A 65 -11.27 1.55 -18.71
CA ARG A 65 -10.78 0.33 -19.37
C ARG A 65 -11.87 -0.69 -19.72
N GLY A 66 -13.13 -0.41 -19.37
CA GLY A 66 -14.28 -1.26 -19.68
C GLY A 66 -14.40 -2.53 -18.82
N PHE A 67 -13.70 -2.60 -17.69
CA PHE A 67 -13.79 -3.73 -16.75
C PHE A 67 -15.00 -3.63 -15.82
N VAL A 68 -15.48 -2.41 -15.56
CA VAL A 68 -16.61 -2.12 -14.66
C VAL A 68 -17.57 -1.18 -15.39
N ARG A 69 -18.88 -1.36 -15.21
CA ARG A 69 -19.88 -0.43 -15.74
C ARG A 69 -19.91 0.83 -14.88
N PRO A 70 -20.05 2.03 -15.47
CA PRO A 70 -20.38 3.21 -14.69
C PRO A 70 -21.75 3.00 -14.03
N ASP A 71 -21.90 3.54 -12.83
CA ASP A 71 -23.19 3.61 -12.13
C ASP A 71 -24.19 4.50 -12.88
#